data_AF-C0JWU2-F1
#
_entry.id   AF-C0JWU2-F1
#
_cell.length_a   1.000
_cell.length_b   1.000
_cell.length_c   1.000
_cell.angle_alpha   90.00
_cell.angle_beta   90.00
_cell.angle_gamma   90.00
#
_symmetry.space_group_name_H-M   'P 1'
#
loop_
_entity.id
_entity.type
_entity.pdbx_description
1 polymer ?
#
loop_
_entity_poly.entity_id
_entity_poly.type
_entity_poly.pdbx_seq_one_letter_code
_entity_poly.pdbx_strand_id
1 'polypeptide(L)'
;MTQFHLIIAEGFGINTNILETNIINLSVVIGIVVYFGGGFLTSLLTTRREAIVESLQDAEKRYAEAVERLEVAERRLQEAQEKAQTIRSQGERTATERAAQLRDALREDIERLGTNANSLLSSEKAKIIEQVCSQVVDLSLVRARAEMTNQSFLTTKQHTRVNEEMIERLPQPQLV
;
A
#
# COMPACT_ATOMS: atom_id res chain seq x y z
N MET A 1 73.97 52.24 98.61
CA MET A 1 74.93 51.47 97.81
C MET A 1 74.17 50.57 96.87
N THR A 2 74.44 50.79 95.58
CA THR A 2 74.32 49.86 94.45
C THR A 2 74.31 48.37 94.79
N GLN A 3 73.45 47.60 94.13
CA GLN A 3 73.87 46.55 93.19
C GLN A 3 72.70 46.13 92.28
N PHE A 4 72.83 46.48 90.99
CA PHE A 4 72.19 45.83 89.86
C PHE A 4 72.92 44.51 89.61
N HIS A 5 72.21 43.39 89.41
CA HIS A 5 72.78 42.26 88.68
C HIS A 5 71.82 41.80 87.59
N LEU A 6 72.29 42.03 86.37
CA LEU A 6 71.76 41.61 85.08
C LEU A 6 71.77 40.06 85.00
N ILE A 7 70.61 39.44 84.72
CA ILE A 7 70.57 38.03 84.31
C ILE A 7 70.91 38.01 82.81
N ILE A 8 72.09 37.48 82.50
CA ILE A 8 72.52 37.18 81.14
C ILE A 8 71.66 36.05 80.60
N ALA A 9 71.10 36.24 79.40
CA ALA A 9 70.33 35.25 78.68
C ALA A 9 71.15 33.97 78.46
N GLU A 10 70.62 32.83 78.90
CA GLU A 10 71.12 31.51 78.52
C GLU A 10 70.99 31.36 76.99
N GLY A 11 72.13 31.36 76.31
CA GLY A 11 72.20 31.14 74.86
C GLY A 11 71.74 29.73 74.52
N PHE A 12 70.67 29.64 73.73
CA PHE A 12 70.19 28.39 73.14
C PHE A 12 71.23 27.87 72.14
N GLY A 13 72.05 26.91 72.56
CA GLY A 13 72.98 26.20 71.67
C GLY A 13 72.25 25.14 70.86
N ILE A 14 71.97 25.43 69.57
CA ILE A 14 71.36 24.44 68.66
C ILE A 14 72.41 23.41 68.29
N ASN A 15 72.23 22.15 68.70
CA ASN A 15 73.10 21.05 68.31
C ASN A 15 72.73 20.59 66.88
N THR A 16 73.34 21.21 65.87
CA THR A 16 73.04 20.98 64.44
C THR A 16 73.35 19.56 63.99
N ASN A 17 74.17 18.80 64.70
CA ASN A 17 74.55 17.42 64.33
C ASN A 17 73.34 16.47 64.23
N ILE A 18 72.36 16.62 65.14
CA ILE A 18 71.14 15.80 65.14
C ILE A 18 70.17 16.23 64.03
N LEU A 19 70.07 17.53 63.74
CA LEU A 19 69.18 18.04 62.69
C LEU A 19 69.76 17.80 61.30
N GLU A 20 71.04 18.10 61.11
CA GLU A 20 71.74 18.00 59.82
C GLU A 20 71.80 16.55 59.32
N THR A 21 72.18 15.59 60.18
CA THR A 21 72.26 14.17 59.79
C THR A 21 70.89 13.58 59.45
N ASN A 22 69.83 13.92 60.20
CA ASN A 22 68.48 13.45 59.92
C ASN A 22 67.86 14.12 58.69
N ILE A 23 68.10 15.42 58.49
CA ILE A 23 67.63 16.15 57.31
C ILE A 23 68.31 15.59 56.05
N ILE A 24 69.61 15.31 56.09
CA ILE A 24 70.32 14.70 54.95
C ILE A 24 69.72 13.32 54.63
N ASN A 25 69.53 12.44 55.62
CA ASN A 25 68.94 11.11 55.41
C ASN A 25 67.49 11.20 54.86
N LEU A 26 66.66 12.06 55.46
CA LEU A 26 65.28 12.26 55.01
C LEU A 26 65.22 12.82 53.59
N SER A 27 66.12 13.76 53.23
CA SER A 27 66.18 14.34 51.90
C SER A 27 66.53 13.29 50.84
N VAL A 28 67.46 12.38 51.14
CA VAL A 28 67.81 11.26 50.25
C VAL A 28 66.62 10.31 50.09
N VAL A 29 65.93 9.95 51.18
CA VAL A 29 64.74 9.08 51.13
C VAL A 29 63.61 9.72 50.33
N ILE A 30 63.32 11.00 50.55
CA ILE A 30 62.31 11.76 49.78
C ILE A 30 62.70 11.81 48.31
N GLY A 31 63.97 12.05 47.99
CA GLY A 31 64.47 12.06 46.61
C GLY A 31 64.21 10.72 45.89
N ILE A 32 64.48 9.60 46.55
CA ILE A 32 64.20 8.26 46.04
C ILE A 32 62.69 8.05 45.85
N VAL A 33 61.87 8.40 46.84
CA VAL A 33 60.40 8.22 46.77
C VAL A 33 59.77 9.07 45.65
N VAL A 34 60.21 10.32 45.49
CA VAL A 34 59.71 11.20 44.42
C VAL A 34 60.16 10.69 43.05
N TYR A 35 61.41 10.25 42.92
CA TYR A 35 61.93 9.72 41.65
C TYR A 35 61.21 8.44 41.21
N PHE A 36 61.03 7.46 42.09
CA PHE A 36 60.39 6.19 41.76
C PHE A 36 58.85 6.27 41.79
N GLY A 37 58.27 7.02 42.73
CA GLY A 37 56.80 7.14 42.89
C GLY A 37 56.17 8.15 41.94
N GLY A 38 56.87 9.23 41.58
CA GLY A 38 56.36 10.29 40.72
C GLY A 38 56.00 9.80 39.31
N GLY A 39 56.81 8.90 38.73
CA GLY A 39 56.54 8.31 37.42
C GLY A 39 55.25 7.46 37.41
N PHE A 40 55.07 6.61 38.44
CA PHE A 40 53.87 5.78 38.58
C PHE A 40 52.59 6.63 38.75
N LEU A 41 52.64 7.63 39.63
CA LEU A 41 51.49 8.49 39.90
C LEU A 41 51.13 9.35 38.68
N THR A 42 52.14 9.87 37.98
CA THR A 42 51.94 10.64 36.74
C THR A 42 51.32 9.77 35.65
N SER A 43 51.83 8.55 35.45
CA SER A 43 51.26 7.62 34.46
C SER A 43 49.80 7.30 34.75
N LEU A 44 49.45 7.01 36.01
CA LEU A 44 48.06 6.71 36.40
C LEU A 44 47.13 7.91 36.15
N LEU A 45 47.57 9.12 36.52
CA LEU A 45 46.79 10.34 36.28
C LEU A 45 46.65 10.66 34.79
N THR A 46 47.70 10.44 33.99
CA THR A 46 47.65 10.61 32.53
C THR A 46 46.68 9.62 31.90
N THR A 47 46.74 8.34 32.24
CA THR A 47 45.78 7.34 31.73
C THR A 47 44.35 7.67 32.12
N ARG A 48 44.11 8.12 33.36
CA ARG A 48 42.77 8.57 33.78
C ARG A 48 42.30 9.79 32.99
N ARG A 49 43.18 10.76 32.75
CA ARG A 49 42.88 11.94 31.94
C ARG A 49 42.54 11.55 30.50
N GLU A 50 43.33 10.68 29.89
CA GLU A 50 43.10 10.19 28.52
C GLU A 50 41.75 9.48 28.40
N ALA A 51 41.45 8.57 29.33
CA ALA A 51 40.16 7.86 29.35
C ALA A 51 38.96 8.81 29.50
N ILE A 52 39.08 9.86 30.32
CA ILE A 52 38.02 10.88 30.46
C ILE A 52 37.87 11.65 29.14
N VAL A 53 38.97 12.11 28.54
CA VAL A 53 38.93 12.84 27.27
C VAL A 53 38.31 11.98 26.17
N GLU A 54 38.71 10.71 26.05
CA GLU A 54 38.14 9.77 25.09
C GLU A 54 36.64 9.56 25.33
N SER A 55 36.22 9.36 26.58
CA SER A 55 34.80 9.19 26.91
C SER A 55 33.96 10.43 26.57
N LEU A 56 34.50 11.63 26.75
CA LEU A 56 33.82 12.88 26.40
C LEU A 56 33.75 13.05 24.89
N GLN A 57 34.81 12.72 24.16
CA GLN A 57 34.81 12.76 22.69
C GLN A 57 33.84 11.74 22.08
N ASP A 58 33.77 10.52 22.63
CA ASP A 58 32.80 9.52 22.20
C ASP A 58 31.37 9.96 22.50
N ALA A 59 31.12 10.52 23.69
CA ALA A 59 29.81 11.05 24.05
C ALA A 59 29.36 12.19 23.11
N GLU A 60 30.25 13.13 22.81
CA GLU A 60 29.98 14.23 21.87
C GLU A 60 29.68 13.71 20.47
N LYS A 61 30.50 12.76 19.97
CA LYS A 61 30.28 12.14 18.67
C LYS A 61 28.93 11.43 18.60
N ARG A 62 28.60 10.64 19.62
CA ARG A 62 27.32 9.92 19.70
C ARG A 62 26.14 10.87 19.80
N TYR A 63 26.29 11.99 20.49
CA TYR A 63 25.27 13.03 20.55
C TYR A 63 25.05 13.66 19.17
N ALA A 64 26.12 14.07 18.48
CA ALA A 64 26.03 14.63 17.13
C ALA A 64 25.37 13.65 16.14
N GLU A 65 25.78 12.37 16.15
CA GLU A 65 25.15 11.33 15.33
C GLU A 65 23.66 11.13 15.66
N ALA A 66 23.28 11.19 16.94
CA ALA A 66 21.89 11.04 17.35
C ALA A 66 21.02 12.21 16.87
N VAL A 67 21.55 13.44 16.94
CA VAL A 67 20.88 14.65 16.44
C VAL A 67 20.69 14.58 14.92
N GLU A 68 21.73 14.19 14.17
CA GLU A 68 21.63 14.04 12.72
C GLU A 68 20.60 12.95 12.33
N ARG A 69 20.64 11.80 13.02
CA ARG A 69 19.67 10.72 12.78
C ARG A 69 18.24 11.15 13.10
N LEU A 70 18.05 11.94 14.16
CA LEU A 70 16.74 12.49 14.51
C LEU A 70 16.22 13.42 13.42
N GLU A 71 17.05 14.36 12.95
CA GLU A 71 16.67 15.30 11.90
C GLU A 71 16.31 14.58 10.59
N VAL A 72 17.07 13.55 10.21
CA VAL A 72 16.75 12.70 9.05
C VAL A 72 15.43 11.94 9.27
N ALA A 73 15.19 11.41 10.46
CA ALA A 73 13.96 10.70 10.78
C ALA A 73 12.74 11.62 10.74
N GLU A 74 12.85 12.84 11.27
CA GLU A 74 11.80 13.87 11.23
C GLU A 74 11.46 14.27 9.79
N ARG A 75 12.46 14.53 8.94
CA ARG A 75 12.25 14.79 7.51
C ARG A 75 11.52 13.64 6.82
N ARG A 76 11.96 12.40 7.04
CA ARG A 76 11.31 11.20 6.47
C ARG A 76 9.89 11.04 6.96
N LEU A 77 9.61 11.36 8.22
CA LEU A 77 8.27 11.32 8.78
C LEU A 77 7.36 12.34 8.09
N GLN A 78 7.84 13.57 7.91
CA GLN A 78 7.09 14.61 7.21
C GLN A 78 6.78 14.20 5.76
N GLU A 79 7.78 13.73 5.01
CA GLU A 79 7.57 13.24 3.64
C GLU A 79 6.57 12.07 3.58
N ALA A 80 6.63 11.15 4.54
CA ALA A 80 5.70 10.03 4.62
C ALA A 80 4.27 10.49 4.91
N GLN A 81 4.09 11.49 5.77
CA GLN A 81 2.78 12.09 6.06
C GLN A 81 2.19 12.78 4.83
N GLU A 82 2.98 13.59 4.11
CA GLU A 82 2.55 14.25 2.88
C GLU A 82 2.16 13.24 1.78
N LYS A 83 2.97 12.18 1.61
CA LYS A 83 2.66 11.08 0.69
C LYS A 83 1.38 10.35 1.09
N ALA A 84 1.20 10.06 2.38
CA ALA A 84 -0.01 9.41 2.87
C ALA A 84 -1.27 10.27 2.63
N GLN A 85 -1.19 11.58 2.87
CA GLN A 85 -2.29 12.50 2.58
C GLN A 85 -2.61 12.57 1.08
N THR A 86 -1.58 12.57 0.24
CA THR A 86 -1.72 12.54 -1.23
C THR A 86 -2.39 11.25 -1.70
N ILE A 87 -1.94 10.09 -1.20
CA ILE A 87 -2.54 8.80 -1.53
C ILE A 87 -4.00 8.75 -1.09
N ARG A 88 -4.32 9.29 0.09
CA ARG A 88 -5.69 9.33 0.60
C ARG A 88 -6.60 10.16 -0.29
N SER A 89 -6.19 11.38 -0.65
CA SER A 89 -7.00 12.27 -1.50
C SER A 89 -7.17 11.71 -2.92
N GLN A 90 -6.10 11.12 -3.49
CA GLN A 90 -6.17 10.42 -4.77
C GLN A 90 -7.10 9.20 -4.71
N GLY A 91 -7.05 8.44 -3.62
CA GLY A 91 -7.92 7.30 -3.38
C GLY A 91 -9.39 7.69 -3.32
N GLU A 92 -9.74 8.74 -2.57
CA GLU A 92 -11.10 9.27 -2.48
C GLU A 92 -11.60 9.76 -3.85
N ARG A 93 -10.77 10.47 -4.62
CA ARG A 93 -11.12 10.93 -5.96
C ARG A 93 -11.35 9.76 -6.92
N THR A 94 -10.42 8.81 -6.95
CA THR A 94 -10.49 7.62 -7.81
C THR A 94 -11.70 6.76 -7.46
N ALA A 95 -12.00 6.56 -6.18
CA ALA A 95 -13.18 5.82 -5.74
C ALA A 95 -14.47 6.49 -6.24
N THR A 96 -14.55 7.81 -6.14
CA THR A 96 -15.70 8.59 -6.62
C THR A 96 -15.85 8.50 -8.14
N GLU A 97 -14.77 8.69 -8.89
CA GLU A 97 -14.73 8.58 -10.36
C GLU A 97 -15.14 7.16 -10.82
N ARG A 98 -14.58 6.12 -10.20
CA ARG A 98 -14.92 4.71 -10.50
C ARG A 98 -16.38 4.40 -10.20
N ALA A 99 -16.91 4.90 -9.08
CA ALA A 99 -18.30 4.71 -8.72
C ALA A 99 -19.25 5.37 -9.73
N ALA A 100 -18.91 6.57 -10.23
CA ALA A 100 -19.67 7.24 -11.28
C ALA A 100 -19.61 6.45 -12.60
N GLN A 101 -18.41 6.07 -13.06
CA GLN A 101 -18.23 5.27 -14.28
C GLN A 101 -18.99 3.94 -14.22
N LEU A 102 -18.95 3.25 -13.07
CA LEU A 102 -19.67 2.00 -12.89
C LEU A 102 -21.19 2.20 -12.96
N ARG A 103 -21.71 3.29 -12.39
CA ARG A 103 -23.14 3.62 -12.47
C ARG A 103 -23.59 3.89 -13.90
N ASP A 104 -22.77 4.63 -14.67
CA ASP A 104 -23.09 4.94 -16.06
C ASP A 104 -23.03 3.67 -16.93
N ALA A 105 -22.00 2.83 -16.76
CA ALA A 105 -21.90 1.55 -17.44
C ALA A 105 -23.06 0.61 -17.10
N LEU A 106 -23.46 0.53 -15.82
CA LEU A 106 -24.63 -0.26 -15.41
C LEU A 106 -25.92 0.27 -16.02
N ARG A 107 -26.08 1.58 -16.15
CA ARG A 107 -27.26 2.17 -16.82
C ARG A 107 -27.32 1.75 -18.28
N GLU A 108 -26.20 1.88 -19.01
CA GLU A 108 -26.11 1.45 -20.41
C GLU A 108 -26.39 -0.05 -20.57
N ASP A 109 -25.84 -0.88 -19.68
CA ASP A 109 -26.08 -2.32 -19.68
C ASP A 109 -27.55 -2.67 -19.45
N ILE A 110 -28.24 -1.98 -18.53
CA ILE A 110 -29.67 -2.15 -18.28
C ILE A 110 -30.49 -1.77 -19.52
N GLU A 111 -30.17 -0.65 -20.17
CA GLU A 111 -30.85 -0.21 -21.40
C GLU A 111 -30.67 -1.23 -22.52
N ARG A 112 -29.43 -1.72 -22.72
CA ARG A 112 -29.10 -2.76 -23.70
C ARG A 112 -29.79 -4.09 -23.39
N LEU A 113 -29.86 -4.48 -22.12
CA LEU A 113 -30.63 -5.66 -21.67
C LEU A 113 -32.11 -5.51 -22.02
N GLY A 114 -32.70 -4.34 -21.76
CA GLY A 114 -34.10 -4.06 -22.07
C GLY A 114 -34.39 -4.13 -23.57
N THR A 115 -33.54 -3.52 -24.41
CA THR A 115 -33.71 -3.56 -25.87
C THR A 115 -33.56 -4.98 -26.42
N ASN A 116 -32.56 -5.74 -25.94
CA ASN A 116 -32.37 -7.14 -26.32
C ASN A 116 -33.55 -8.02 -25.90
N ALA A 117 -34.05 -7.86 -24.68
CA ALA A 117 -35.20 -8.61 -24.19
C ALA A 117 -36.46 -8.33 -25.04
N ASN A 118 -36.71 -7.06 -25.39
CA ASN A 118 -37.83 -6.68 -26.24
C ASN A 118 -37.71 -7.23 -27.68
N SER A 119 -36.51 -7.19 -28.25
CA SER A 119 -36.22 -7.74 -29.58
C SER A 119 -36.41 -9.27 -29.60
N LEU A 120 -35.90 -9.96 -28.58
CA LEU A 120 -36.06 -11.40 -28.42
C LEU A 120 -37.54 -11.77 -28.26
N LEU A 121 -38.28 -11.07 -27.40
CA LEU A 121 -39.71 -11.32 -27.18
C LEU A 121 -40.52 -11.11 -28.47
N SER A 122 -40.22 -10.07 -29.25
CA SER A 122 -40.88 -9.80 -30.53
C SER A 122 -40.61 -10.90 -31.56
N SER A 123 -39.35 -11.34 -31.65
CA SER A 123 -38.94 -12.43 -32.54
C SER A 123 -39.61 -13.75 -32.17
N GLU A 124 -39.69 -14.05 -30.87
CA GLU A 124 -40.31 -15.29 -30.39
C GLU A 124 -41.83 -15.27 -30.60
N LYS A 125 -42.49 -14.12 -30.38
CA LYS A 125 -43.91 -13.95 -30.71
C LYS A 125 -44.17 -14.19 -32.20
N ALA A 126 -43.34 -13.65 -33.08
CA ALA A 126 -43.49 -13.85 -34.52
C ALA A 126 -43.38 -15.33 -34.91
N LYS A 127 -42.39 -16.05 -34.35
CA LYS A 127 -42.24 -17.50 -34.56
C LYS A 127 -43.44 -18.30 -34.05
N ILE A 128 -43.96 -17.97 -32.86
CA ILE A 128 -45.14 -18.66 -32.31
C ILE A 128 -46.36 -18.44 -33.22
N ILE A 129 -46.58 -17.21 -33.69
CA ILE A 129 -47.68 -16.90 -34.63
C ILE A 129 -47.53 -17.72 -35.91
N GLU A 130 -46.33 -17.77 -36.49
CA GLU A 130 -46.04 -18.56 -37.69
C GLU A 130 -46.35 -20.05 -37.48
N GLN A 131 -45.89 -20.62 -36.37
CA GLN A 131 -46.14 -22.01 -36.01
C GLN A 131 -47.63 -22.30 -35.82
N VAL A 132 -48.37 -21.44 -35.11
CA VAL A 132 -49.81 -21.59 -34.90
C VAL A 132 -50.57 -21.49 -36.22
N CYS A 133 -50.25 -20.51 -37.07
CA CYS A 133 -50.88 -20.38 -38.39
C CYS A 133 -50.65 -21.62 -39.26
N SER A 134 -49.42 -22.14 -39.29
CA SER A 134 -49.08 -23.36 -40.03
C SER A 134 -49.91 -24.55 -39.54
N GLN A 135 -49.98 -24.77 -38.22
CA GLN A 135 -50.78 -25.85 -37.62
C GLN A 135 -52.28 -25.72 -37.94
N VAL A 136 -52.83 -24.50 -37.92
CA VAL A 136 -54.24 -24.25 -38.26
C VAL A 136 -54.50 -24.55 -39.74
N VAL A 137 -53.60 -24.16 -40.64
CA VAL A 137 -53.71 -24.47 -42.08
C VAL A 137 -53.68 -25.98 -42.31
N ASP A 138 -52.71 -26.67 -41.70
CA ASP A 138 -52.58 -28.13 -41.80
C ASP A 138 -53.85 -28.84 -41.29
N LEU A 139 -54.34 -28.47 -40.11
CA LEU A 139 -55.57 -29.05 -39.55
C LEU A 139 -56.79 -28.77 -40.44
N SER A 140 -56.88 -27.58 -41.02
CA SER A 140 -57.97 -27.19 -41.92
C SER A 140 -57.92 -27.99 -43.22
N LEU A 141 -56.74 -28.22 -43.79
CA LEU A 141 -56.55 -29.07 -44.97
C LEU A 141 -56.90 -30.52 -44.69
N VAL A 142 -56.45 -31.07 -43.55
CA VAL A 142 -56.80 -32.43 -43.11
C VAL A 142 -58.33 -32.56 -42.97
N ARG A 143 -58.99 -31.60 -42.32
CA ARG A 143 -60.44 -31.60 -42.12
C ARG A 143 -61.22 -31.45 -43.43
N ALA A 144 -60.82 -30.53 -44.29
CA ALA A 144 -61.41 -30.35 -45.62
C ALA A 144 -61.30 -31.63 -46.45
N ARG A 145 -60.13 -32.29 -46.44
CA ARG A 145 -59.92 -33.57 -47.14
C ARG A 145 -60.79 -34.68 -46.57
N ALA A 146 -60.95 -34.74 -45.25
CA ALA A 146 -61.82 -35.72 -44.59
C ALA A 146 -63.31 -35.48 -44.92
N GLU A 147 -63.78 -34.24 -44.92
CA GLU A 147 -65.14 -33.88 -45.34
C GLU A 147 -65.39 -34.17 -46.83
N MET A 148 -64.42 -33.87 -47.70
CA MET A 148 -64.48 -34.21 -49.13
C MET A 148 -64.52 -35.72 -49.39
N THR A 149 -63.98 -36.53 -48.48
CA THR A 149 -63.96 -38.00 -48.61
C THR A 149 -65.23 -38.64 -48.00
N ASN A 150 -65.78 -38.06 -46.94
CA ASN A 150 -67.00 -38.56 -46.26
C ASN A 150 -68.30 -38.07 -46.92
N GLN A 151 -68.33 -36.87 -47.48
CA GLN A 151 -69.41 -36.46 -48.36
C GLN A 151 -69.07 -36.96 -49.77
N SER A 152 -69.92 -37.80 -50.34
CA SER A 152 -69.95 -38.12 -51.78
C SER A 152 -70.32 -36.86 -52.60
N PHE A 153 -69.47 -35.83 -52.56
CA PHE A 153 -69.71 -34.53 -53.18
C PHE A 153 -69.36 -34.55 -54.68
N LEU A 154 -68.74 -35.63 -55.16
CA LEU A 154 -68.39 -35.82 -56.57
C LEU A 154 -69.62 -36.19 -57.41
N THR A 155 -70.58 -35.27 -57.51
CA THR A 155 -71.58 -35.31 -58.58
C THR A 155 -70.88 -34.94 -59.89
N THR A 156 -71.21 -35.66 -60.98
CA THR A 156 -70.61 -35.50 -62.32
C THR A 156 -70.53 -34.04 -62.80
N LYS A 157 -71.47 -33.18 -62.36
CA LYS A 157 -71.53 -31.75 -62.70
C LYS A 157 -70.39 -30.91 -62.12
N GLN A 158 -69.82 -31.28 -60.98
CA GLN A 158 -68.73 -30.52 -60.39
C GLN A 158 -67.38 -30.91 -60.98
N HIS A 159 -67.20 -32.19 -61.35
CA HIS A 159 -66.03 -32.64 -62.11
C HIS A 159 -65.89 -31.93 -63.45
N THR A 160 -66.98 -31.80 -64.22
CA THR A 160 -66.93 -31.07 -65.50
C THR A 160 -66.61 -29.60 -65.31
N ARG A 161 -67.19 -28.93 -64.31
CA ARG A 161 -66.93 -27.50 -64.06
C ARG A 161 -65.49 -27.21 -63.63
N VAL A 162 -64.92 -28.03 -62.74
CA VAL A 162 -63.51 -27.87 -62.31
C VAL A 162 -62.55 -28.21 -63.45
N ASN A 163 -62.85 -29.23 -64.25
CA ASN A 163 -62.05 -29.55 -65.43
C ASN A 163 -62.11 -28.44 -66.50
N GLU A 164 -63.27 -27.85 -66.75
CA GLU A 164 -63.41 -26.70 -67.66
C GLU A 164 -62.61 -25.49 -67.18
N GLU A 165 -62.69 -25.16 -65.89
CA GLU A 165 -61.91 -24.06 -65.29
C GLU A 165 -60.38 -24.33 -65.32
N MET A 166 -59.96 -25.58 -65.13
CA MET A 166 -58.55 -25.98 -65.29
C MET A 166 -58.07 -25.89 -66.74
N ILE A 167 -58.92 -26.23 -67.72
CA ILE A 167 -58.60 -26.13 -69.15
C ILE A 167 -58.45 -24.66 -69.58
N GLU A 168 -59.24 -23.74 -69.00
CA GLU A 168 -59.16 -22.31 -69.30
C GLU A 168 -57.92 -21.62 -68.70
N ARG A 169 -57.39 -22.13 -67.58
CA ARG A 169 -56.19 -21.60 -66.93
C ARG A 169 -54.86 -22.18 -67.44
N LEU A 170 -54.88 -23.11 -68.39
CA LEU A 170 -53.66 -23.62 -69.01
C LEU A 170 -53.04 -22.55 -69.92
N PRO A 171 -51.75 -22.19 -69.75
CA PRO A 171 -51.10 -21.26 -70.66
C PRO A 171 -51.06 -21.86 -72.06
N GLN A 172 -51.66 -21.16 -73.02
CA GLN A 172 -51.71 -21.55 -74.43
C GLN A 172 -50.28 -21.76 -74.96
N PRO A 173 -49.98 -22.85 -75.67
CA PRO A 173 -48.66 -23.07 -76.24
C PRO A 173 -48.37 -21.95 -77.26
N GLN A 174 -47.29 -21.21 -77.05
CA GLN A 174 -46.76 -20.30 -78.07
C GLN A 174 -46.22 -21.16 -79.21
N LEU A 175 -46.96 -21.22 -80.33
CA LEU A 175 -46.45 -21.77 -81.58
C LEU A 175 -45.43 -20.77 -82.17
N VAL A 176 -44.17 -21.18 -82.25
CA VAL A 176 -43.17 -20.66 -83.21
C VAL A 176 -43.15 -21.60 -84.39
#